data_AF-D7CTY3-F1
#
_entry.id   AF-D7CTY3-F1
#
_cell.length_a   1.000
_cell.length_b   1.000
_cell.length_c   1.000
_cell.angle_alpha   90.00
_cell.angle_beta   90.00
_cell.angle_gamma   90.00
#
_symmetry.space_group_name_H-M   'P 1'
#
loop_
_entity.id
_entity.type
_entity.pdbx_description
1 polymer ?
#
loop_
_entity_poly.entity_id
_entity_poly.type
_entity_poly.pdbx_seq_one_letter_code
_entity_poly.pdbx_strand_id
1 'polypeptide(L)'
;MRHVTWLRTVGACLLLGSLAAAAAQRDVTVAGVIETLEPLPEGAPLRVGVHLVNPGGVWGREVGGGVPTVTDQGLTFRVVVAGEVTELLPFRSGEVSLPGLQDAYSVAPEGARVARAVVSVYLDENASGTFDRGTDTPYGGVAMVTSPTGFFNLLYVDRDVVVAPSKGGELEFRAGWNLFTARFPEDGEPEYAVSASLDDVLLSVAP
;
A
#
# COMPACT_ATOMS: atom_id res chain seq x y z
N MET A 1 -42.57 -53.88 28.60
CA MET A 1 -42.09 -52.89 29.58
C MET A 1 -40.87 -52.18 29.01
N ARG A 2 -40.86 -50.84 29.09
CA ARG A 2 -39.78 -49.87 28.84
C ARG A 2 -39.43 -49.51 27.38
N HIS A 3 -40.06 -48.42 26.95
CA HIS A 3 -39.53 -47.37 26.08
C HIS A 3 -38.13 -46.88 26.52
N VAL A 4 -37.33 -46.36 25.58
CA VAL A 4 -36.53 -45.08 25.62
C VAL A 4 -35.72 -45.05 24.31
N THR A 5 -36.15 -44.37 23.24
CA THR A 5 -35.92 -42.94 22.89
C THR A 5 -34.46 -42.48 22.94
N TRP A 6 -33.70 -42.72 21.85
CA TRP A 6 -32.45 -41.98 21.56
C TRP A 6 -32.33 -41.66 20.07
N LEU A 7 -33.37 -41.02 19.53
CA LEU A 7 -33.19 -40.04 18.46
C LEU A 7 -32.98 -38.69 19.16
N ARG A 8 -32.00 -37.90 18.70
CA ARG A 8 -31.66 -36.50 19.09
C ARG A 8 -30.43 -36.32 19.99
N THR A 9 -29.23 -36.74 19.58
CA THR A 9 -27.98 -36.12 20.11
C THR A 9 -26.76 -36.32 19.20
N VAL A 10 -26.85 -36.08 17.89
CA VAL A 10 -25.65 -36.07 17.01
C VAL A 10 -25.52 -34.79 16.17
N GLY A 11 -26.47 -33.84 16.28
CA GLY A 11 -26.58 -32.71 15.35
C GLY A 11 -26.12 -31.33 15.83
N ALA A 12 -25.21 -31.19 16.81
CA ALA A 12 -24.94 -29.87 17.40
C ALA A 12 -23.47 -29.55 17.81
N CYS A 13 -22.46 -30.27 17.31
CA CYS A 13 -21.05 -29.93 17.61
C CYS A 13 -20.17 -29.67 16.38
N LEU A 14 -20.74 -29.62 15.17
CA LEU A 14 -19.99 -29.42 13.92
C LEU A 14 -20.28 -28.07 13.21
N LEU A 15 -20.85 -27.10 13.93
CA LEU A 15 -21.22 -25.78 13.40
C LEU A 15 -20.55 -24.58 14.11
N LEU A 16 -19.57 -24.83 14.98
CA LEU A 16 -18.90 -23.78 15.78
C LEU A 16 -17.41 -23.58 15.41
N GLY A 17 -16.98 -24.05 14.23
CA GLY A 17 -15.57 -24.05 13.83
C GLY A 17 -15.14 -23.03 12.78
N SER A 18 -16.02 -22.16 12.27
CA SER A 18 -15.73 -21.38 11.05
C SER A 18 -16.03 -19.87 11.12
N LEU A 19 -16.00 -19.24 12.30
CA LEU A 19 -16.21 -17.79 12.45
C LEU A 19 -15.20 -17.16 13.40
N ALA A 20 -13.93 -17.32 13.07
CA ALA A 20 -12.87 -16.42 13.52
C ALA A 20 -11.75 -16.45 12.49
N ALA A 21 -12.07 -16.08 11.25
CA ALA A 21 -11.06 -15.40 10.46
C ALA A 21 -10.86 -14.07 11.18
N ALA A 22 -9.95 -14.03 12.16
CA ALA A 22 -9.35 -12.77 12.53
C ALA A 22 -8.83 -12.20 11.21
N ALA A 23 -9.46 -11.13 10.73
CA ALA A 23 -8.95 -10.34 9.63
C ALA A 23 -7.64 -9.76 10.13
N ALA A 24 -6.58 -10.55 10.08
CA ALA A 24 -5.24 -10.08 10.31
C ALA A 24 -5.03 -9.03 9.24
N GLN A 25 -4.91 -7.79 9.71
CA GLN A 25 -4.63 -6.65 8.89
C GLN A 25 -3.48 -6.99 7.94
N ARG A 26 -3.71 -6.79 6.64
CA ARG A 26 -2.71 -7.11 5.64
C ARG A 26 -1.57 -6.10 5.74
N ASP A 27 -0.36 -6.60 5.95
CA ASP A 27 0.87 -5.84 5.76
C ASP A 27 1.31 -5.93 4.29
N VAL A 28 2.05 -4.93 3.82
CA VAL A 28 2.66 -4.96 2.49
C VAL A 28 4.14 -4.67 2.54
N THR A 29 4.88 -5.15 1.53
CA THR A 29 6.30 -4.86 1.37
C THR A 29 6.56 -4.12 0.07
N VAL A 30 7.29 -3.02 0.15
CA VAL A 30 7.76 -2.27 -1.02
C VAL A 30 9.28 -2.28 -1.02
N ALA A 31 9.86 -2.72 -2.13
CA ALA A 31 11.29 -2.77 -2.32
C ALA A 31 11.66 -2.29 -3.73
N GLY A 32 12.89 -1.82 -3.86
CA GLY A 32 13.35 -1.22 -5.10
C GLY A 32 14.71 -0.57 -5.00
N VAL A 33 14.99 0.27 -5.99
CA VAL A 33 16.23 1.04 -6.13
C VAL A 33 15.94 2.54 -5.98
N ILE A 34 16.92 3.28 -5.47
CA ILE A 34 16.91 4.74 -5.42
C ILE A 34 17.94 5.23 -6.43
N GLU A 35 17.46 6.02 -7.39
CA GLU A 35 18.29 6.70 -8.37
C GLU A 35 18.37 8.17 -8.00
N THR A 36 19.59 8.67 -7.81
CA THR A 36 19.82 10.06 -7.43
C THR A 36 20.24 10.84 -8.67
N LEU A 37 19.47 11.87 -9.04
CA LEU A 37 19.79 12.72 -10.20
C LEU A 37 20.97 13.66 -9.92
N GLU A 38 21.22 13.95 -8.64
CA GLU A 38 22.34 14.74 -8.14
C GLU A 38 23.01 14.02 -6.96
N PRO A 39 24.28 14.31 -6.63
CA PRO A 39 24.92 13.76 -5.44
C PRO A 39 24.12 14.05 -4.17
N LEU A 40 23.94 13.04 -3.32
CA LEU A 40 23.34 13.24 -2.01
C LEU A 40 24.31 14.00 -1.10
N PRO A 41 23.82 14.95 -0.27
CA PRO A 41 24.64 15.70 0.66
C PRO A 41 25.21 14.78 1.74
N GLU A 42 26.42 15.13 2.18
CA GLU A 42 27.10 14.42 3.25
C GLU A 42 26.55 14.85 4.63
N GLY A 43 26.46 13.90 5.57
CA GLY A 43 26.32 14.20 7.00
C GLY A 43 24.96 13.92 7.64
N ALA A 44 23.85 13.95 6.88
CA ALA A 44 22.53 13.57 7.39
C ALA A 44 22.14 12.15 6.96
N PRO A 45 21.53 11.32 7.83
CA PRO A 45 21.04 10.00 7.45
C PRO A 45 19.96 10.07 6.38
N LEU A 46 20.23 9.46 5.22
CA LEU A 46 19.21 9.24 4.20
C LEU A 46 18.22 8.16 4.66
N ARG A 47 16.93 8.42 4.51
CA ARG A 47 15.86 7.47 4.83
C ARG A 47 14.87 7.35 3.68
N VAL A 48 14.22 6.19 3.61
CA VAL A 48 13.00 5.97 2.83
C VAL A 48 11.85 5.85 3.81
N GLY A 49 10.83 6.68 3.65
CA GLY A 49 9.60 6.64 4.43
C GLY A 49 8.38 6.37 3.56
N VAL A 50 7.33 5.85 4.20
CA VAL A 50 5.99 5.70 3.65
C VAL A 50 5.08 6.61 4.44
N HIS A 51 4.58 7.67 3.79
CA HIS A 51 3.82 8.72 4.45
C HIS A 51 2.36 8.65 4.05
N LEU A 52 1.46 8.68 5.02
CA LEU A 52 0.06 8.99 4.75
C LEU A 52 -0.03 10.34 4.07
N VAL A 53 -0.82 10.45 3.00
CA VAL A 53 -1.05 11.70 2.31
C VAL A 53 -2.49 12.14 2.46
N ASN A 54 -2.67 13.43 2.75
CA ASN A 54 -4.00 14.03 2.74
C ASN A 54 -4.48 14.26 1.28
N PRO A 55 -5.76 14.64 1.07
CA PRO A 55 -6.27 14.95 -0.28
C PRO A 55 -5.50 16.04 -1.02
N GLY A 56 -4.78 16.92 -0.30
CA GLY A 56 -3.92 17.95 -0.89
C GLY A 56 -2.50 17.47 -1.24
N GLY A 57 -2.20 16.17 -1.07
CA GLY A 57 -0.89 15.60 -1.37
C GLY A 57 0.20 15.91 -0.32
N VAL A 58 -0.18 16.47 0.83
CA VAL A 58 0.78 16.82 1.89
C VAL A 58 1.14 15.56 2.68
N TRP A 59 2.44 15.33 2.85
CA TRP A 59 2.97 14.22 3.66
C TRP A 59 2.61 14.43 5.13
N GLY A 60 1.96 13.43 5.70
CA GLY A 60 1.63 13.31 7.11
C GLY A 60 2.49 12.26 7.80
N ARG A 61 1.85 11.51 8.72
CA ARG A 61 2.49 10.49 9.54
C ARG A 61 3.18 9.42 8.69
N GLU A 62 4.41 9.07 9.08
CA GLU A 62 5.13 7.90 8.56
C GLU A 62 4.52 6.61 9.14
N VAL A 63 4.21 5.65 8.28
CA VAL A 63 3.59 4.35 8.62
C VAL A 63 4.51 3.15 8.31
N GLY A 64 5.70 3.43 7.84
CA GLY A 64 6.76 2.47 7.58
C GLY A 64 7.96 3.19 7.00
N GLY A 65 9.16 2.70 7.27
CA GLY A 65 10.36 3.32 6.75
C GLY A 65 11.62 2.56 7.14
N GLY A 66 12.75 3.01 6.60
CA GLY A 66 14.03 2.37 6.83
C GLY A 66 15.19 3.14 6.23
N VAL A 67 16.40 2.68 6.58
CA VAL A 67 17.64 3.19 5.99
C VAL A 67 17.93 2.39 4.72
N PRO A 68 18.15 3.07 3.57
CA PRO A 68 18.57 2.40 2.34
C PRO A 68 19.90 1.66 2.50
N THR A 69 20.05 0.56 1.77
CA THR A 69 21.29 -0.22 1.72
C THR A 69 22.09 0.16 0.49
N VAL A 70 23.37 0.49 0.69
CA VAL A 70 24.33 0.68 -0.40
C VAL A 70 24.75 -0.70 -0.92
N THR A 71 24.63 -0.89 -2.22
CA THR A 71 25.04 -2.10 -2.93
C THR A 71 25.95 -1.74 -4.10
N ASP A 72 26.56 -2.74 -4.74
CA ASP A 72 27.35 -2.56 -5.95
C ASP A 72 26.54 -1.99 -7.14
N GLN A 73 25.20 -2.05 -7.04
CA GLN A 73 24.24 -1.58 -8.05
C GLN A 73 23.60 -0.24 -7.68
N GLY A 74 24.03 0.40 -6.59
CA GLY A 74 23.48 1.66 -6.08
C GLY A 74 22.71 1.48 -4.77
N LEU A 75 21.83 2.44 -4.48
CA LEU A 75 21.00 2.44 -3.27
C LEU A 75 19.77 1.56 -3.48
N THR A 76 19.52 0.66 -2.53
CA THR A 76 18.35 -0.22 -2.52
C THR A 76 17.55 0.01 -1.24
N PHE A 77 16.25 -0.30 -1.27
CA PHE A 77 15.41 -0.24 -0.09
C PHE A 77 14.43 -1.41 -0.04
N ARG A 78 14.00 -1.73 1.18
CA ARG A 78 12.87 -2.63 1.46
C ARG A 78 12.18 -2.10 2.70
N VAL A 79 10.91 -1.74 2.56
CA VAL A 79 10.06 -1.22 3.64
C VAL A 79 8.86 -2.13 3.80
N VAL A 80 8.61 -2.57 5.03
CA VAL A 80 7.36 -3.21 5.43
C VAL A 80 6.42 -2.13 5.95
N VAL A 81 5.22 -2.10 5.42
CA VAL A 81 4.15 -1.18 5.82
C VAL A 81 3.09 -1.98 6.53
N ALA A 82 2.85 -1.63 7.78
CA ALA A 82 2.04 -2.40 8.71
C ALA A 82 1.21 -1.49 9.62
N GLY A 83 0.27 -2.10 10.33
CA GLY A 83 -0.51 -1.44 11.35
C GLY A 83 -1.68 -0.58 10.85
N GLU A 84 -2.45 -0.10 11.80
CA GLU A 84 -3.72 0.60 11.58
C GLU A 84 -3.56 2.07 11.16
N VAL A 85 -4.48 2.46 10.29
CA VAL A 85 -4.69 3.83 9.85
C VAL A 85 -6.06 4.28 10.30
N THR A 86 -6.13 5.43 10.95
CA THR A 86 -7.37 6.01 11.45
C THR A 86 -7.85 7.18 10.59
N GLU A 87 -6.92 7.76 9.83
CA GLU A 87 -7.05 8.91 8.96
C GLU A 87 -7.68 8.53 7.60
N LEU A 88 -8.86 7.90 7.64
CA LEU A 88 -9.51 7.32 6.47
C LEU A 88 -10.47 8.29 5.79
N LEU A 89 -10.57 8.19 4.47
CA LEU A 89 -11.52 8.91 3.61
C LEU A 89 -12.55 7.93 3.04
N PRO A 90 -13.70 8.37 2.52
CA PRO A 90 -14.58 7.49 1.77
C PRO A 90 -13.84 6.89 0.55
N PHE A 91 -14.05 5.60 0.27
CA PHE A 91 -13.49 4.98 -0.93
C PHE A 91 -14.52 5.01 -2.06
N ARG A 92 -14.39 5.99 -2.95
CA ARG A 92 -15.31 6.21 -4.08
C ARG A 92 -14.54 6.69 -5.30
N SER A 93 -15.08 6.43 -6.48
CA SER A 93 -14.58 6.99 -7.73
C SER A 93 -14.51 8.52 -7.68
N GLY A 94 -13.47 9.12 -8.24
CA GLY A 94 -13.24 10.57 -8.13
C GLY A 94 -12.54 11.02 -6.85
N GLU A 95 -12.69 10.29 -5.73
CA GLU A 95 -12.06 10.66 -4.45
C GLU A 95 -10.65 10.08 -4.30
N VAL A 96 -10.43 8.86 -4.81
CA VAL A 96 -9.09 8.26 -4.86
C VAL A 96 -8.62 8.12 -6.30
N SER A 97 -7.52 8.80 -6.61
CA SER A 97 -6.87 8.65 -7.91
C SER A 97 -6.15 7.30 -7.97
N LEU A 98 -6.70 6.39 -8.79
CA LEU A 98 -6.05 5.15 -9.20
C LEU A 98 -5.47 5.36 -10.60
N PRO A 99 -4.14 5.41 -10.76
CA PRO A 99 -3.49 5.59 -12.06
C PRO A 99 -4.07 4.65 -13.12
N GLY A 100 -4.33 5.20 -14.31
CA GLY A 100 -4.94 4.47 -15.44
C GLY A 100 -6.46 4.30 -15.36
N LEU A 101 -7.10 4.46 -14.19
CA LEU A 101 -8.54 4.24 -14.01
C LEU A 101 -9.40 5.52 -13.99
N GLN A 102 -8.79 6.70 -14.01
CA GLN A 102 -9.37 8.06 -14.19
C GLN A 102 -10.91 8.16 -13.97
N ASP A 103 -11.35 7.99 -12.72
CA ASP A 103 -12.74 8.13 -12.23
C ASP A 103 -13.80 7.19 -12.83
N ALA A 104 -13.36 6.13 -13.48
CA ALA A 104 -14.23 5.16 -14.14
C ALA A 104 -14.21 3.81 -13.42
N TYR A 105 -14.42 3.79 -12.10
CA TYR A 105 -14.58 2.54 -11.33
C TYR A 105 -15.73 2.62 -10.33
N SER A 106 -16.23 1.47 -9.90
CA SER A 106 -17.13 1.35 -8.75
C SER A 106 -16.41 0.65 -7.59
N VAL A 107 -16.87 0.89 -6.37
CA VAL A 107 -16.35 0.27 -5.15
C VAL A 107 -17.48 -0.44 -4.43
N ALA A 108 -17.29 -1.71 -4.13
CA ALA A 108 -18.21 -2.51 -3.33
C ALA A 108 -17.45 -3.18 -2.17
N PRO A 109 -18.04 -3.32 -0.97
CA PRO A 109 -19.34 -2.79 -0.58
C PRO A 109 -19.34 -1.26 -0.43
N GLU A 110 -20.53 -0.66 -0.46
CA GLU A 110 -20.69 0.76 -0.17
C GLU A 110 -20.21 1.09 1.26
N GLY A 111 -19.72 2.33 1.44
CA GLY A 111 -19.28 2.83 2.74
C GLY A 111 -17.89 2.35 3.17
N ALA A 112 -17.15 1.65 2.29
CA ALA A 112 -15.74 1.39 2.50
C ALA A 112 -14.93 2.69 2.65
N ARG A 113 -13.86 2.61 3.44
CA ARG A 113 -12.97 3.73 3.70
C ARG A 113 -11.54 3.37 3.36
N VAL A 114 -10.78 4.38 2.97
CA VAL A 114 -9.43 4.24 2.42
C VAL A 114 -8.50 5.34 2.90
N ALA A 115 -7.23 5.02 3.11
CA ALA A 115 -6.17 6.00 3.17
C ALA A 115 -5.12 5.70 2.10
N ARG A 116 -4.46 6.75 1.61
CA ARG A 116 -3.38 6.65 0.64
C ARG A 116 -2.06 6.94 1.33
N ALA A 117 -1.03 6.19 0.96
CA ALA A 117 0.33 6.50 1.32
C ALA A 117 1.24 6.59 0.08
N VAL A 118 2.33 7.33 0.22
CA VAL A 118 3.37 7.47 -0.81
C VAL A 118 4.72 7.08 -0.23
N VAL A 119 5.55 6.44 -1.05
CA VAL A 119 6.96 6.19 -0.71
C VAL A 119 7.75 7.44 -1.06
N SER A 120 8.66 7.84 -0.19
CA SER A 120 9.48 9.04 -0.38
C SER A 120 10.84 8.89 0.28
N VAL A 121 11.78 9.71 -0.17
CA VAL A 121 13.14 9.79 0.38
C VAL A 121 13.27 11.11 1.13
N TYR A 122 13.98 11.13 2.25
CA TYR A 122 14.27 12.35 3.00
C TYR A 122 15.61 12.24 3.74
N LEU A 123 16.17 13.38 4.12
CA LEU A 123 17.27 13.46 5.07
C LEU A 123 16.69 13.66 6.47
N ASP A 124 17.05 12.75 7.38
CA ASP A 124 16.68 12.79 8.80
C ASP A 124 17.67 13.68 9.56
N GLU A 125 17.51 15.00 9.43
CA GLU A 125 18.51 15.98 9.89
C GLU A 125 18.66 15.98 11.41
N ASN A 126 17.59 15.61 12.12
CA ASN A 126 17.60 15.48 13.58
C ASN A 126 17.92 14.06 14.08
N ALA A 127 18.16 13.11 13.17
CA ALA A 127 18.44 11.70 13.47
C ALA A 127 17.38 11.03 14.37
N SER A 128 16.11 11.42 14.22
CA SER A 128 14.99 10.88 15.01
C SER A 128 14.53 9.50 14.53
N GLY A 129 14.92 9.10 13.32
CA GLY A 129 14.53 7.84 12.69
C GLY A 129 13.15 7.86 12.05
N THR A 130 12.46 9.00 12.03
CA THR A 130 11.13 9.18 11.42
C THR A 130 11.01 10.59 10.86
N PHE A 131 10.24 10.77 9.79
CA PHE A 131 10.11 12.09 9.17
C PHE A 131 9.50 13.15 10.10
N ASP A 132 10.24 14.24 10.31
CA ASP A 132 9.81 15.48 10.94
C ASP A 132 9.75 16.61 9.91
N ARG A 133 8.55 16.98 9.48
CA ARG A 133 8.32 18.07 8.50
C ARG A 133 8.98 19.40 8.88
N GLY A 134 9.17 19.69 10.16
CA GLY A 134 9.75 20.96 10.61
C GLY A 134 11.27 21.03 10.50
N THR A 135 11.92 19.88 10.37
CA THR A 135 13.38 19.74 10.46
C THR A 135 13.95 19.03 9.24
N ASP A 136 13.31 17.96 8.77
CA ASP A 136 13.84 17.09 7.73
C ASP A 136 13.66 17.66 6.33
N THR A 137 14.63 17.38 5.48
CA THR A 137 14.62 17.79 4.07
C THR A 137 14.02 16.68 3.20
N PRO A 138 12.82 16.86 2.63
CA PRO A 138 12.22 15.88 1.72
C PRO A 138 12.89 15.92 0.35
N TYR A 139 13.09 14.76 -0.26
CA TYR A 139 13.56 14.65 -1.64
C TYR A 139 12.37 14.47 -2.58
N GLY A 140 12.26 15.39 -3.54
CA GLY A 140 11.25 15.31 -4.59
C GLY A 140 11.56 14.15 -5.52
N GLY A 141 10.54 13.37 -5.89
CA GLY A 141 10.71 12.26 -6.80
C GLY A 141 9.40 11.62 -7.25
N VAL A 142 9.49 10.85 -8.33
CA VAL A 142 8.39 10.04 -8.83
C VAL A 142 8.71 8.59 -8.54
N ALA A 143 7.87 7.95 -7.73
CA ALA A 143 7.94 6.51 -7.52
C ALA A 143 7.24 5.79 -8.67
N MET A 144 7.96 4.91 -9.35
CA MET A 144 7.45 4.13 -10.48
C MET A 144 7.80 2.66 -10.35
N VAL A 145 7.08 1.80 -11.07
CA VAL A 145 7.46 0.39 -11.27
C VAL A 145 8.11 0.25 -12.63
N THR A 146 9.04 -0.70 -12.81
CA THR A 146 9.91 -0.73 -14.01
C THR A 146 9.67 -1.90 -14.96
N SER A 147 8.87 -2.92 -14.60
CA SER A 147 8.72 -4.12 -15.44
C SER A 147 7.29 -4.65 -15.57
N PRO A 148 6.46 -4.11 -16.50
CA PRO A 148 6.66 -2.91 -17.32
C PRO A 148 6.60 -1.60 -16.52
N THR A 149 6.98 -0.50 -17.18
CA THR A 149 6.90 0.86 -16.60
C THR A 149 5.47 1.20 -16.18
N GLY A 150 5.32 1.82 -15.02
CA GLY A 150 4.01 2.24 -14.54
C GLY A 150 4.04 2.94 -13.19
N PHE A 151 2.86 2.98 -12.56
CA PHE A 151 2.66 3.64 -11.28
C PHE A 151 2.08 2.67 -10.26
N PHE A 152 2.21 3.03 -8.99
CA PHE A 152 1.58 2.30 -7.91
C PHE A 152 1.04 3.25 -6.84
N ASN A 153 0.07 2.76 -6.07
CA ASN A 153 -0.44 3.39 -4.87
C ASN A 153 -0.39 2.40 -3.72
N LEU A 154 0.00 2.88 -2.54
CA LEU A 154 -0.25 2.17 -1.29
C LEU A 154 -1.61 2.62 -0.76
N LEU A 155 -2.51 1.68 -0.60
CA LEU A 155 -3.86 1.93 -0.12
C LEU A 155 -4.13 1.08 1.10
N TYR A 156 -4.51 1.74 2.19
CA TYR A 156 -5.10 1.09 3.35
C TYR A 156 -6.61 1.07 3.16
N VAL A 157 -7.28 -0.08 3.24
CA VAL A 157 -8.75 -0.17 3.24
C VAL A 157 -9.26 -0.73 4.57
N ASP A 158 -10.37 -0.20 5.06
CA ASP A 158 -10.92 -0.60 6.37
C ASP A 158 -11.61 -1.98 6.37
N ARG A 159 -11.91 -2.50 5.18
CA ARG A 159 -12.56 -3.80 4.94
C ARG A 159 -12.18 -4.32 3.56
N ASP A 160 -12.48 -5.60 3.30
CA ASP A 160 -12.35 -6.17 1.97
C ASP A 160 -13.26 -5.40 0.98
N VAL A 161 -12.69 -4.99 -0.15
CA VAL A 161 -13.42 -4.29 -1.21
C VAL A 161 -13.09 -4.84 -2.59
N VAL A 162 -14.08 -4.81 -3.46
CA VAL A 162 -13.91 -5.02 -4.90
C VAL A 162 -14.00 -3.67 -5.58
N VAL A 163 -12.98 -3.35 -6.35
CA VAL A 163 -12.96 -2.20 -7.24
C VAL A 163 -13.16 -2.72 -8.66
N ALA A 164 -14.29 -2.35 -9.28
CA ALA A 164 -14.60 -2.75 -10.64
C ALA A 164 -14.39 -1.57 -11.59
N PRO A 165 -13.28 -1.54 -12.36
CA PRO A 165 -13.07 -0.52 -13.38
C PRO A 165 -14.06 -0.71 -14.54
N SER A 166 -14.34 0.37 -15.27
CA SER A 166 -15.19 0.36 -16.48
C SER A 166 -14.59 -0.47 -17.63
N LYS A 167 -13.28 -0.69 -17.58
CA LYS A 167 -12.51 -1.56 -18.47
C LYS A 167 -11.45 -2.29 -17.66
N GLY A 168 -11.26 -3.58 -17.94
CA GLY A 168 -10.39 -4.46 -17.15
C GLY A 168 -11.18 -5.41 -16.24
N GLY A 169 -10.46 -6.24 -15.52
CA GLY A 169 -11.04 -7.16 -14.52
C GLY A 169 -11.30 -6.48 -13.18
N GLU A 170 -12.06 -7.15 -12.32
CA GLU A 170 -12.25 -6.73 -10.93
C GLU A 170 -10.94 -6.79 -10.13
N LEU A 171 -10.76 -5.82 -9.24
CA LEU A 171 -9.60 -5.71 -8.37
C LEU A 171 -10.02 -5.94 -6.93
N GLU A 172 -9.48 -7.00 -6.32
CA GLU A 172 -9.76 -7.35 -4.92
C GLU A 172 -8.74 -6.72 -3.98
N PHE A 173 -9.22 -5.88 -3.08
CA PHE A 173 -8.46 -5.32 -1.97
C PHE A 173 -8.89 -6.01 -0.68
N ARG A 174 -7.92 -6.38 0.16
CA ARG A 174 -8.19 -6.94 1.48
C ARG A 174 -8.09 -5.88 2.56
N ALA A 175 -8.82 -6.03 3.65
CA ALA A 175 -8.70 -5.17 4.82
C ALA A 175 -7.22 -5.02 5.25
N GLY A 176 -6.79 -3.78 5.46
CA GLY A 176 -5.39 -3.42 5.70
C GLY A 176 -4.71 -2.82 4.47
N TRP A 177 -3.39 -2.95 4.38
CA TRP A 177 -2.58 -2.39 3.32
C TRP A 177 -2.63 -3.23 2.04
N ASN A 178 -2.63 -2.55 0.91
CA ASN A 178 -2.64 -3.12 -0.43
C ASN A 178 -1.75 -2.28 -1.34
N LEU A 179 -1.08 -2.94 -2.28
CA LEU A 179 -0.33 -2.30 -3.37
C LEU A 179 -1.14 -2.41 -4.65
N PHE A 180 -1.72 -1.29 -5.09
CA PHE A 180 -2.33 -1.19 -6.41
C PHE A 180 -1.25 -0.79 -7.42
N THR A 181 -1.11 -1.53 -8.51
CA THR A 181 -0.21 -1.18 -9.62
C THR A 181 -1.00 -1.00 -10.91
N ALA A 182 -0.60 -0.02 -11.70
CA ALA A 182 -1.01 0.16 -13.09
C ALA A 182 0.26 0.15 -13.96
N ARG A 183 0.41 -0.86 -14.80
CA ARG A 183 1.56 -1.05 -15.69
C ARG A 183 1.15 -0.85 -17.13
N PHE A 184 2.05 -0.28 -17.94
CA PHE A 184 1.78 0.08 -19.32
C PHE A 184 2.82 -0.60 -20.24
N PRO A 185 2.56 -1.84 -20.68
CA PRO A 185 3.39 -2.52 -21.67
C PRO A 185 3.46 -1.72 -22.98
N GLU A 186 4.59 -1.75 -23.69
CA GLU A 186 4.78 -0.99 -24.94
C GLU A 186 3.78 -1.37 -26.04
N ASP A 187 3.44 -2.67 -26.14
CA ASP A 187 2.56 -3.24 -27.18
C ASP A 187 1.28 -3.86 -26.59
N GLY A 188 0.75 -3.32 -25.48
CA GLY A 188 -0.36 -3.94 -24.75
C GLY A 188 -1.36 -2.96 -24.15
N GLU A 189 -2.45 -3.54 -23.63
CA GLU A 189 -3.39 -2.80 -22.78
C GLU A 189 -2.79 -2.58 -21.39
N PRO A 190 -3.20 -1.53 -20.65
CA PRO A 190 -2.79 -1.34 -19.28
C PRO A 190 -3.15 -2.54 -18.40
N GLU A 191 -2.21 -2.95 -17.55
CA GLU A 191 -2.37 -4.06 -16.62
C GLU A 191 -2.54 -3.53 -15.20
N TYR A 192 -3.59 -3.99 -14.51
CA TYR A 192 -3.92 -3.60 -13.15
C TYR A 192 -3.80 -4.79 -12.21
N ALA A 193 -3.18 -4.58 -11.05
CA ALA A 193 -3.06 -5.63 -10.04
C ALA A 193 -3.10 -5.07 -8.62
N VAL A 194 -3.50 -5.94 -7.69
CA VAL A 194 -3.42 -5.70 -6.25
C VAL A 194 -2.54 -6.78 -5.62
N SER A 195 -1.44 -6.38 -4.99
CA SER A 195 -0.45 -7.32 -4.41
C SER A 195 -0.13 -7.01 -2.95
N ALA A 196 0.54 -7.97 -2.29
CA ALA A 196 1.11 -7.78 -0.94
C ALA A 196 2.56 -7.30 -1.01
N SER A 197 3.20 -7.45 -2.16
CA SER A 197 4.60 -7.10 -2.34
C SER A 197 4.82 -6.49 -3.72
N LEU A 198 5.80 -5.59 -3.77
CA LEU A 198 6.29 -4.96 -4.98
C LEU A 198 7.79 -4.78 -4.81
N ASP A 199 8.58 -5.39 -5.70
CA ASP A 199 10.04 -5.49 -5.54
C ASP A 199 10.83 -4.76 -6.64
N ASP A 200 10.13 -4.16 -7.61
CA ASP A 200 10.68 -3.49 -8.79
C ASP A 200 10.37 -1.98 -8.81
N VAL A 201 10.40 -1.34 -7.63
CA VAL A 201 10.21 0.11 -7.55
C VAL A 201 11.50 0.85 -7.92
N LEU A 202 11.35 1.91 -8.72
CA LEU A 202 12.38 2.91 -8.95
C LEU A 202 11.94 4.21 -8.28
N LEU A 203 12.76 4.71 -7.36
CA LEU A 203 12.64 6.03 -6.76
C LEU A 203 13.70 6.95 -7.37
N SER A 204 13.35 7.69 -8.42
CA SER A 204 14.22 8.72 -8.97
C SER A 204 14.03 10.01 -8.17
N VAL A 205 15.10 10.48 -7.51
CA VAL A 205 15.05 11.59 -6.56
C VAL A 205 16.03 12.71 -6.89
N ALA A 206 15.58 13.93 -6.63
CA ALA A 206 16.37 15.16 -6.67
C ALA A 206 16.16 15.97 -5.38
N PRO A 207 17.19 16.70 -4.92
CA PRO A 207 17.07 17.61 -3.78
C PRO A 207 16.07 18.75 -4.00
#